data_AF-A0A6N2D4J4-F1
#
_entry.id   AF-A0A6N2D4J4-F1
#
_cell.length_a   1.000
_cell.length_b   1.000
_cell.length_c   1.000
_cell.angle_alpha   90.00
_cell.angle_beta   90.00
_cell.angle_gamma   90.00
#
_symmetry.space_group_name_H-M   'P 1'
#
loop_
_entity.id
_entity.type
_entity.pdbx_description
1 polymer ?
#
loop_
_entity_poly.entity_id
_entity_poly.type
_entity_poly.pdbx_seq_one_letter_code
_entity_poly.pdbx_strand_id
1 'polypeptide(L)'
;MAHSPLETSSDDAPRLVYERFAAFRALRRLNRAIHEVERTFVITALMVMSAVVFLDVYFRFLVAQRGTWRRIVTDDAVFLDLWPIAAVTIIVAALFASAWRSHPLVGRIPGLQRALTALGVVATLLLSMGMLWLPSSAICAGLALLTWAWLLAREANRPRPVGSPALDAGRAGRLAAISAGGLLGLYVALHAPEGYSWALRFALFLMLWMAFLGASMATFANRHLRVDAIRKAIPEKHLHAFNALSTLVAGLVTAAFTWLAILYFQRRLGQATTPGEIPEWVKTLAIPFSLMLITARFHGQAIVHALEALLLSRERRTTPREEVAS
;
A
#
# COMPACT_ATOMS: atom_id res chain seq x y z
N MET A 1 -33.92 9.30 27.80
CA MET A 1 -33.24 8.78 26.58
C MET A 1 -32.41 7.59 27.01
N ALA A 2 -32.86 6.40 26.62
CA ALA A 2 -32.31 5.13 27.07
C ALA A 2 -30.91 4.89 26.48
N HIS A 3 -29.94 4.59 27.34
CA HIS A 3 -28.65 4.07 26.93
C HIS A 3 -28.87 2.65 26.37
N SER A 4 -28.54 2.45 25.10
CA SER A 4 -28.42 1.13 24.47
C SER A 4 -27.25 0.37 25.11
N PRO A 5 -27.46 -0.81 25.71
CA PRO A 5 -26.39 -1.59 26.30
C PRO A 5 -25.88 -2.66 25.32
N LEU A 6 -25.46 -2.30 24.10
CA LEU A 6 -24.91 -3.26 23.12
C LEU A 6 -23.83 -2.67 22.19
N GLU A 7 -22.95 -1.82 22.72
CA GLU A 7 -21.60 -1.70 22.16
C GLU A 7 -20.65 -2.51 23.05
N THR A 8 -20.68 -3.83 22.86
CA THR A 8 -19.56 -4.67 23.25
C THR A 8 -18.37 -4.23 22.41
N SER A 9 -17.52 -3.41 23.02
CA SER A 9 -16.25 -2.98 22.44
C SER A 9 -15.55 -4.20 21.87
N SER A 10 -14.97 -4.07 20.68
CA SER A 10 -14.20 -5.09 19.96
C SER A 10 -12.94 -5.60 20.69
N ASP A 11 -12.85 -5.35 22.00
CA ASP A 11 -11.80 -5.70 22.96
C ASP A 11 -12.20 -6.82 23.94
N ASP A 12 -13.29 -7.55 23.65
CA ASP A 12 -13.62 -8.88 24.22
C ASP A 12 -12.64 -9.96 23.72
N ALA A 13 -11.34 -9.70 23.86
CA ALA A 13 -10.35 -10.75 23.77
C ALA A 13 -10.50 -11.67 25.00
N PRO A 14 -10.36 -13.00 24.88
CA PRO A 14 -10.45 -13.99 25.96
C PRO A 14 -9.61 -13.65 27.21
N ARG A 15 -10.08 -12.75 28.08
CA ARG A 15 -9.29 -12.18 29.19
C ARG A 15 -8.85 -13.27 30.16
N LEU A 16 -9.74 -14.23 30.43
CA LEU A 16 -9.53 -15.35 31.33
C LEU A 16 -8.28 -16.18 31.00
N VAL A 17 -8.02 -16.43 29.70
CA VAL A 17 -6.87 -17.25 29.27
C VAL A 17 -5.57 -16.46 29.41
N TYR A 18 -5.57 -15.19 29.02
CA TYR A 18 -4.38 -14.34 29.10
C TYR A 18 -4.02 -13.97 30.54
N GLU A 19 -4.99 -13.85 31.43
CA GLU A 19 -4.76 -13.59 32.85
C GLU A 19 -4.19 -14.83 33.57
N ARG A 20 -4.73 -16.02 33.27
CA ARG A 20 -4.27 -17.27 33.90
C ARG A 20 -2.93 -17.77 33.37
N PHE A 21 -2.60 -17.55 32.10
CA PHE A 21 -1.43 -18.19 31.48
C PHE A 21 -0.45 -17.19 30.86
N ALA A 22 0.74 -17.09 31.45
CA ALA A 22 1.82 -16.20 30.99
C ALA A 22 2.28 -16.50 29.55
N ALA A 23 2.28 -17.77 29.12
CA ALA A 23 2.67 -18.18 27.77
C ALA A 23 1.79 -17.54 26.68
N PHE A 24 0.48 -17.45 26.90
CA PHE A 24 -0.44 -16.82 25.93
C PHE A 24 -0.25 -15.30 25.86
N ARG A 25 0.16 -14.64 26.96
CA ARG A 25 0.55 -13.23 26.92
C ARG A 25 1.79 -13.01 26.07
N ALA A 26 2.80 -13.87 26.20
CA ALA A 26 3.99 -13.82 25.36
C ALA A 26 3.65 -14.05 23.87
N LEU A 27 2.78 -15.03 23.58
CA LEU A 27 2.31 -15.29 22.22
C LEU A 27 1.56 -14.09 21.61
N ARG A 28 0.71 -13.42 22.40
CA ARG A 28 0.00 -12.20 21.96
C ARG A 28 0.96 -11.05 21.65
N ARG A 29 2.01 -10.87 22.46
CA ARG A 29 3.06 -9.87 22.23
C ARG A 29 3.83 -10.18 20.94
N LEU A 30 4.25 -11.43 20.75
CA LEU A 30 4.96 -11.86 19.55
C LEU A 30 4.11 -11.63 18.29
N ASN A 31 2.84 -12.04 18.31
CA ASN A 31 1.94 -11.85 17.18
C ASN A 31 1.72 -10.36 16.83
N ARG A 32 1.66 -9.49 17.85
CA ARG A 32 1.58 -8.03 17.66
C ARG A 32 2.86 -7.46 17.05
N ALA A 33 4.02 -7.86 17.56
CA ALA A 33 5.30 -7.43 17.00
C ALA A 33 5.47 -7.86 15.54
N ILE A 34 5.09 -9.10 15.20
CA ILE A 34 5.09 -9.58 13.81
C ILE A 34 4.14 -8.73 12.96
N HIS A 35 2.94 -8.41 13.46
CA HIS A 35 2.00 -7.57 12.73
C HIS A 35 2.52 -6.15 12.48
N GLU A 36 3.21 -5.55 13.44
CA GLU A 36 3.84 -4.22 13.28
C GLU A 36 4.93 -4.25 12.20
N VAL A 37 5.73 -5.31 12.16
CA VAL A 37 6.74 -5.52 11.11
C VAL A 37 6.09 -5.72 9.75
N GLU A 38 5.08 -6.61 9.64
CA GLU A 38 4.32 -6.84 8.40
C GLU A 38 3.71 -5.53 7.88
N ARG A 39 3.07 -4.75 8.76
CA ARG A 39 2.44 -3.48 8.40
C ARG A 39 3.47 -2.48 7.89
N THR A 40 4.59 -2.34 8.59
CA THR A 40 5.67 -1.43 8.18
C THR A 40 6.21 -1.83 6.81
N PHE A 41 6.48 -3.12 6.62
CA PHE A 41 6.95 -3.65 5.34
C PHE A 41 5.94 -3.38 4.20
N VAL A 42 4.66 -3.68 4.39
CA VAL A 42 3.63 -3.47 3.35
C VAL A 42 3.49 -1.98 3.01
N ILE A 43 3.48 -1.09 4.00
CA ILE A 43 3.37 0.36 3.75
C ILE A 43 4.58 0.86 2.96
N THR A 44 5.79 0.47 3.35
CA THR A 44 7.01 0.85 2.63
C THR A 44 7.02 0.27 1.22
N ALA A 45 6.66 -1.00 1.05
CA ALA A 45 6.57 -1.65 -0.25
C ALA A 45 5.52 -1.00 -1.17
N LEU A 46 4.37 -0.57 -0.62
CA LEU A 46 3.35 0.17 -1.36
C LEU A 46 3.89 1.52 -1.84
N MET A 47 4.55 2.28 -0.97
CA MET A 47 5.15 3.57 -1.35
C MET A 47 6.20 3.40 -2.45
N VAL A 48 7.07 2.41 -2.32
CA VAL A 48 8.10 2.10 -3.31
C VAL A 48 7.46 1.65 -4.62
N MET A 49 6.48 0.76 -4.59
CA MET A 49 5.77 0.28 -5.78
C MET A 49 5.08 1.44 -6.50
N SER A 50 4.38 2.32 -5.78
CA SER A 50 3.74 3.50 -6.39
C SER A 50 4.77 4.42 -7.05
N ALA A 51 5.91 4.67 -6.41
CA ALA A 51 6.98 5.48 -7.00
C ALA A 51 7.58 4.83 -8.26
N VAL A 52 7.85 3.53 -8.20
CA VAL A 52 8.44 2.76 -9.30
C VAL A 52 7.47 2.65 -10.49
N VAL A 53 6.19 2.36 -10.24
CA VAL A 53 5.16 2.29 -11.28
C VAL A 53 4.90 3.67 -11.89
N PHE A 54 4.86 4.72 -11.07
CA PHE A 54 4.75 6.09 -11.58
C PHE A 54 5.92 6.42 -12.50
N LEU A 55 7.15 6.07 -12.10
CA LEU A 55 8.34 6.29 -12.90
C LEU A 55 8.32 5.46 -14.20
N ASP A 56 7.84 4.22 -14.17
CA ASP A 56 7.67 3.38 -15.36
C ASP A 56 6.62 3.94 -16.32
N VAL A 57 5.46 4.36 -15.81
CA VAL A 57 4.40 4.99 -16.61
C VAL A 57 4.90 6.29 -17.23
N TYR A 58 5.59 7.12 -16.44
CA TYR A 58 6.21 8.35 -16.92
C TYR A 58 7.22 8.05 -18.03
N PHE A 59 8.13 7.10 -17.81
CA PHE A 59 9.13 6.70 -18.80
C PHE A 59 8.50 6.12 -20.08
N ARG A 60 7.51 5.23 -19.96
CA ARG A 60 6.77 4.67 -21.10
C ARG A 60 6.01 5.73 -21.85
N PHE A 61 5.38 6.69 -21.18
CA PHE A 61 4.69 7.81 -21.82
C PHE A 61 5.67 8.63 -22.68
N LEU A 62 6.88 8.88 -22.15
CA LEU A 62 7.93 9.63 -22.84
C LEU A 62 8.56 8.87 -24.03
N VAL A 63 8.62 7.54 -23.96
CA VAL A 63 9.21 6.69 -25.01
C VAL A 63 8.17 6.29 -26.07
N ALA A 64 6.95 5.92 -25.66
CA ALA A 64 5.88 5.45 -26.55
C ALA A 64 5.48 6.52 -27.58
N GLN A 65 5.53 7.81 -27.21
CA GLN A 65 5.25 8.87 -28.18
C GLN A 65 6.21 8.87 -29.38
N ARG A 66 7.46 8.37 -29.28
CA ARG A 66 8.39 8.31 -30.43
C ARG A 66 7.92 7.32 -31.52
N GLY A 67 7.23 6.24 -31.16
CA GLY A 67 6.75 5.21 -32.09
C GLY A 67 5.40 5.53 -32.73
N THR A 68 4.52 6.21 -31.98
CA THR A 68 3.17 6.58 -32.44
C THR A 68 3.21 7.65 -33.52
N TRP A 69 4.11 8.64 -33.43
CA TRP A 69 4.25 9.68 -34.47
C TRP A 69 4.69 9.12 -35.82
N ARG A 70 5.52 8.08 -35.84
CA ARG A 70 5.93 7.43 -37.09
C ARG A 70 4.78 6.67 -37.76
N ARG A 71 3.79 6.20 -36.99
CA ARG A 71 2.56 5.55 -37.50
C ARG A 71 1.49 6.56 -37.93
N ILE A 72 1.34 7.66 -37.18
CA ILE A 72 0.39 8.75 -37.51
C ILE A 72 0.69 9.40 -38.86
N VAL A 73 1.97 9.45 -39.25
CA VAL A 73 2.38 10.01 -40.56
C VAL A 73 2.15 9.02 -41.71
N THR A 74 1.89 7.74 -41.43
CA THR A 74 1.75 6.68 -42.46
C THR A 74 0.39 5.99 -42.54
N ASP A 75 -0.48 6.07 -41.54
CA ASP A 75 -1.78 5.37 -41.52
C ASP A 75 -2.97 6.29 -41.18
N ASP A 76 -4.05 6.19 -41.96
CA ASP A 76 -5.27 7.01 -41.86
C ASP A 76 -6.18 6.70 -40.63
N ALA A 77 -5.82 5.72 -39.79
CA ALA A 77 -6.61 5.30 -38.63
C ALA A 77 -6.39 6.16 -37.35
N VAL A 78 -6.27 7.49 -37.54
CA VAL A 78 -5.74 8.46 -36.54
C VAL A 78 -6.67 8.70 -35.34
N PHE A 79 -7.96 8.38 -35.42
CA PHE A 79 -8.94 8.81 -34.42
C PHE A 79 -8.90 8.02 -33.10
N LEU A 80 -8.52 6.74 -33.13
CA LEU A 80 -8.49 5.88 -31.93
C LEU A 80 -7.21 6.04 -31.09
N ASP A 81 -6.10 6.46 -31.71
CA ASP A 81 -4.80 6.65 -31.04
C ASP A 81 -4.67 8.01 -30.32
N LEU A 82 -5.51 9.00 -30.64
CA LEU A 82 -5.54 10.32 -30.00
C LEU A 82 -6.42 10.38 -28.75
N TRP A 83 -7.37 9.46 -28.62
CA TRP A 83 -8.30 9.41 -27.48
C TRP A 83 -7.63 9.23 -26.10
N PRO A 84 -6.59 8.39 -25.94
CA PRO A 84 -5.88 8.27 -24.66
C PRO A 84 -5.19 9.58 -24.24
N ILE A 85 -4.65 10.32 -25.22
CA ILE A 85 -4.01 11.62 -24.99
C ILE A 85 -5.08 12.62 -24.55
N ALA A 86 -6.18 12.75 -25.30
CA ALA A 86 -7.28 13.64 -24.94
C ALA A 86 -7.87 13.32 -23.55
N ALA A 87 -8.04 12.03 -23.22
CA ALA A 87 -8.54 11.59 -21.92
C ALA A 87 -7.59 11.97 -20.77
N VAL A 88 -6.28 11.75 -20.92
CA VAL A 88 -5.28 12.15 -19.91
C VAL A 88 -5.27 13.67 -19.73
N THR A 89 -5.34 14.44 -20.82
CA THR A 89 -5.38 15.91 -20.75
C THR A 89 -6.63 16.41 -20.03
N ILE A 90 -7.80 15.80 -20.29
CA ILE A 90 -9.07 16.12 -19.62
C ILE A 90 -9.00 15.78 -18.13
N ILE A 91 -8.45 14.62 -17.76
CA ILE A 91 -8.34 14.18 -16.35
C ILE A 91 -7.39 15.10 -15.58
N VAL A 92 -6.24 15.45 -16.14
CA VAL A 92 -5.28 16.37 -15.51
C VAL A 92 -5.88 17.77 -15.36
N ALA A 93 -6.57 18.28 -16.39
CA ALA A 93 -7.28 19.55 -16.31
C ALA A 93 -8.38 19.54 -15.23
N ALA A 94 -9.12 18.42 -15.09
CA ALA A 94 -10.15 18.26 -14.07
C ALA A 94 -9.59 18.17 -12.64
N LEU A 95 -8.48 17.42 -12.45
CA LEU A 95 -7.79 17.33 -11.16
C LEU A 95 -7.18 18.66 -10.74
N PHE A 96 -6.61 19.41 -11.70
CA PHE A 96 -6.05 20.73 -11.43
C PHE A 96 -7.16 21.76 -11.12
N ALA A 97 -8.27 21.74 -11.87
CA ALA A 97 -9.44 22.58 -11.59
C ALA A 97 -10.05 22.26 -10.21
N SER A 98 -10.04 20.99 -9.80
CA SER A 98 -10.46 20.52 -8.48
C SER A 98 -9.52 21.01 -7.37
N ALA A 99 -8.21 20.84 -7.54
CA ALA A 99 -7.19 21.28 -6.57
C ALA A 99 -7.09 22.80 -6.44
N TRP A 100 -7.35 23.56 -7.50
CA TRP A 100 -7.33 25.03 -7.46
C TRP A 100 -8.59 25.62 -6.80
N ARG A 101 -9.73 24.92 -6.89
CA ARG A 101 -10.98 25.29 -6.19
C ARG A 101 -10.88 25.13 -4.67
N SER A 102 -10.01 24.25 -4.17
CA SER A 102 -9.83 24.00 -2.73
C SER A 102 -8.84 24.93 -2.04
N HIS A 103 -8.17 25.85 -2.76
CA HIS A 103 -7.17 26.74 -2.16
C HIS A 103 -7.80 27.95 -1.45
N PRO A 104 -7.53 28.18 -0.15
CA PRO A 104 -8.25 29.15 0.69
C PRO A 104 -8.05 30.63 0.32
N LEU A 105 -7.02 30.95 -0.47
CA LEU A 105 -6.73 32.32 -0.92
C LEU A 105 -7.65 32.82 -2.06
N VAL A 106 -8.38 31.91 -2.73
CA VAL A 106 -9.06 32.20 -4.02
C VAL A 106 -10.53 32.63 -3.84
N GLY A 107 -11.08 32.54 -2.62
CA GLY A 107 -12.51 32.75 -2.35
C GLY A 107 -13.02 34.19 -2.22
N ARG A 108 -12.20 35.22 -2.47
CA ARG A 108 -12.59 36.63 -2.19
C ARG A 108 -13.27 37.39 -3.35
N ILE A 109 -13.14 36.97 -4.61
CA ILE A 109 -13.76 37.66 -5.77
C ILE A 109 -14.21 36.64 -6.85
N PRO A 110 -15.53 36.42 -7.06
CA PRO A 110 -16.04 35.33 -7.91
C PRO A 110 -15.77 35.51 -9.42
N GLY A 111 -15.63 36.75 -9.91
CA GLY A 111 -15.29 37.03 -11.31
C GLY A 111 -13.83 36.70 -11.65
N LEU A 112 -12.90 37.06 -10.75
CA LEU A 112 -11.47 36.77 -10.86
C LEU A 112 -11.20 35.26 -10.78
N GLN A 113 -12.01 34.53 -10.00
CA GLN A 113 -11.92 33.08 -9.87
C GLN A 113 -12.20 32.35 -11.20
N ARG A 114 -13.25 32.73 -11.93
CA ARG A 114 -13.58 32.11 -13.23
C ARG A 114 -12.47 32.39 -14.26
N ALA A 115 -11.99 33.63 -14.33
CA ALA A 115 -10.92 34.04 -15.23
C ALA A 115 -9.59 33.30 -14.96
N LEU A 116 -9.19 33.19 -13.70
CA LEU A 116 -7.96 32.49 -13.32
C LEU A 116 -8.05 30.97 -13.54
N THR A 117 -9.22 30.35 -13.30
CA THR A 117 -9.42 28.93 -13.63
C THR A 117 -9.41 28.67 -15.12
N ALA A 118 -10.04 29.53 -15.93
CA ALA A 118 -10.02 29.41 -17.39
C ALA A 118 -8.60 29.59 -17.93
N LEU A 119 -7.85 30.56 -17.40
CA LEU A 119 -6.45 30.83 -17.77
C LEU A 119 -5.53 29.67 -17.36
N GLY A 120 -5.73 29.07 -16.19
CA GLY A 120 -5.01 27.88 -15.75
C GLY A 120 -5.30 26.65 -16.61
N VAL A 121 -6.56 26.45 -17.02
CA VAL A 121 -6.94 25.37 -17.95
C VAL A 121 -6.33 25.59 -19.34
N VAL A 122 -6.39 26.81 -19.88
CA VAL A 122 -5.77 27.17 -21.17
C VAL A 122 -4.25 27.03 -21.10
N ALA A 123 -3.61 27.47 -20.02
CA ALA A 123 -2.17 27.27 -19.82
C ALA A 123 -1.79 25.79 -19.72
N THR A 124 -2.62 24.96 -19.07
CA THR A 124 -2.42 23.51 -18.98
C THR A 124 -2.60 22.83 -20.34
N LEU A 125 -3.60 23.26 -21.12
CA LEU A 125 -3.83 22.80 -22.49
C LEU A 125 -2.67 23.19 -23.42
N LEU A 126 -2.19 24.43 -23.33
CA LEU A 126 -1.04 24.91 -24.12
C LEU A 126 0.27 24.24 -23.68
N LEU A 127 0.47 23.98 -22.39
CA LEU A 127 1.60 23.22 -21.86
C LEU A 127 1.55 21.77 -22.34
N SER A 128 0.37 21.14 -22.28
CA SER A 128 0.14 19.79 -22.81
C SER A 128 0.32 19.73 -24.33
N MET A 129 -0.03 20.80 -25.06
CA MET A 129 0.17 20.90 -26.50
C MET A 129 1.65 21.14 -26.84
N GLY A 130 2.36 21.95 -26.05
CA GLY A 130 3.80 22.20 -26.19
C GLY A 130 4.65 20.97 -25.85
N MET A 131 4.18 20.11 -24.94
CA MET A 131 4.79 18.80 -24.67
C MET A 131 4.77 17.84 -25.87
N LEU A 132 3.96 18.10 -26.90
CA LEU A 132 3.93 17.32 -28.14
C LEU A 132 5.04 17.72 -29.13
N TRP A 133 5.65 18.90 -28.98
CA TRP A 133 6.60 19.46 -29.94
C TRP A 133 8.07 19.42 -29.49
N LEU A 134 8.34 19.24 -28.19
CA LEU A 134 9.69 19.19 -27.64
C LEU A 134 10.20 17.74 -27.48
N PRO A 135 11.51 17.48 -27.69
CA PRO A 135 12.10 16.18 -27.43
C PRO A 135 11.92 15.80 -25.95
N SER A 136 11.54 14.55 -25.69
CA SER A 136 11.22 14.03 -24.34
C SER A 136 12.35 14.21 -23.33
N SER A 137 13.61 14.19 -23.77
CA SER A 137 14.78 14.50 -22.93
C SER A 137 14.80 15.95 -22.46
N ALA A 138 14.38 16.92 -23.29
CA ALA A 138 14.29 18.33 -22.92
C ALA A 138 13.12 18.59 -21.96
N ILE A 139 12.01 17.85 -22.09
CA ILE A 139 10.87 17.94 -21.17
C ILE A 139 11.22 17.34 -19.81
N CYS A 140 11.86 16.17 -19.77
CA CYS A 140 12.34 15.55 -18.53
C CYS A 140 13.41 16.40 -17.85
N ALA A 141 14.39 16.88 -18.62
CA ALA A 141 15.38 17.80 -18.12
C ALA A 141 14.72 19.08 -17.60
N GLY A 142 13.74 19.63 -18.32
CA GLY A 142 12.98 20.81 -17.91
C GLY A 142 12.21 20.61 -16.60
N LEU A 143 11.47 19.51 -16.45
CA LEU A 143 10.74 19.19 -15.22
C LEU A 143 11.68 18.85 -14.05
N ALA A 144 12.77 18.14 -14.31
CA ALA A 144 13.82 17.88 -13.32
C ALA A 144 14.49 19.18 -12.86
N LEU A 145 14.78 20.10 -13.79
CA LEU A 145 15.34 21.42 -13.50
C LEU A 145 14.34 22.30 -12.73
N LEU A 146 13.06 22.28 -13.09
CA LEU A 146 12.02 23.06 -12.41
C LEU A 146 11.76 22.55 -10.99
N THR A 147 11.68 21.23 -10.80
CA THR A 147 11.55 20.62 -9.47
C THR A 147 12.79 20.84 -8.62
N TRP A 148 13.98 20.73 -9.22
CA TRP A 148 15.25 21.05 -8.56
C TRP A 148 15.32 22.53 -8.16
N ALA A 149 14.97 23.45 -9.06
CA ALA A 149 14.91 24.89 -8.81
C ALA A 149 13.90 25.23 -7.71
N TRP A 150 12.72 24.58 -7.71
CA TRP A 150 11.71 24.78 -6.67
C TRP A 150 12.17 24.31 -5.29
N LEU A 151 12.85 23.16 -5.21
CA LEU A 151 13.42 22.66 -3.95
C LEU A 151 14.54 23.58 -3.42
N LEU A 152 15.39 24.10 -4.30
CA LEU A 152 16.43 25.08 -3.94
C LEU A 152 15.80 26.40 -3.46
N ALA A 153 14.79 26.92 -4.16
CA ALA A 153 14.06 28.12 -3.77
C ALA A 153 13.35 27.96 -2.42
N ARG A 154 12.79 26.77 -2.15
CA ARG A 154 12.15 26.45 -0.88
C ARG A 154 13.16 26.40 0.28
N GLU A 155 14.33 25.80 0.08
CA GLU A 155 15.39 25.80 1.11
C GLU A 155 15.98 27.20 1.33
N ALA A 156 16.08 28.02 0.27
CA ALA A 156 16.53 29.40 0.36
C ALA A 156 15.57 30.26 1.20
N ASN A 157 14.26 30.09 1.03
CA ASN A 157 13.20 30.82 1.73
C ASN A 157 12.85 30.26 3.12
N ARG A 158 13.55 29.23 3.63
CA ARG A 158 13.31 28.76 4.99
C ARG A 158 13.67 29.83 6.03
N PRO A 159 12.77 30.11 7.00
CA PRO A 159 13.01 31.08 8.06
C PRO A 159 14.23 30.64 8.88
N ARG A 160 15.10 31.61 9.18
CA ARG A 160 16.40 31.38 9.83
C ARG A 160 16.29 31.75 11.30
N PRO A 161 16.91 30.98 12.21
CA PRO A 161 17.14 31.44 13.58
C PRO A 161 17.98 32.73 13.53
N VAL A 162 17.56 33.76 14.27
CA VAL A 162 18.29 35.03 14.33
C VAL A 162 19.68 34.77 14.92
N GLY A 163 20.74 35.07 14.16
CA GLY A 163 22.13 34.92 14.59
C GLY A 163 22.86 33.65 14.11
N SER A 164 22.24 32.74 13.36
CA SER A 164 22.96 31.61 12.76
C SER A 164 23.73 32.02 11.48
N PRO A 165 24.93 31.47 11.23
CA PRO A 165 25.69 31.76 10.02
C PRO A 165 24.90 31.38 8.76
N ALA A 166 25.18 32.08 7.64
CA ALA A 166 24.45 31.90 6.38
C ALA A 166 24.47 30.44 5.87
N LEU A 167 25.50 29.67 6.22
CA LEU A 167 25.70 28.26 5.90
C LEU A 167 25.93 27.44 7.19
N ASP A 168 24.85 27.11 7.89
CA ASP A 168 24.89 26.09 8.96
C ASP A 168 25.23 24.71 8.38
N ALA A 169 26.01 23.88 9.09
CA ALA A 169 26.40 22.54 8.64
C ALA A 169 25.19 21.67 8.22
N GLY A 170 24.07 21.78 8.94
CA GLY A 170 22.82 21.10 8.58
C GLY A 170 22.17 21.63 7.31
N ARG A 171 22.31 22.92 6.99
CA ARG A 171 21.78 23.53 5.76
C ARG A 171 22.68 23.21 4.57
N ALA A 172 23.99 23.26 4.77
CA ALA A 172 24.98 22.82 3.79
C ALA A 172 24.77 21.34 3.40
N GLY A 173 24.51 20.46 4.38
CA GLY A 173 24.20 19.05 4.12
C GLY A 173 22.91 18.84 3.32
N ARG A 174 21.84 19.59 3.63
CA ARG A 174 20.58 19.53 2.87
C ARG A 174 20.71 20.07 1.45
N LEU A 175 21.41 21.19 1.27
CA LEU A 175 21.68 21.74 -0.06
C LEU A 175 22.53 20.79 -0.89
N ALA A 176 23.56 20.17 -0.29
CA ALA A 176 24.36 19.14 -0.96
C ALA A 176 23.51 17.94 -1.38
N ALA A 177 22.60 17.47 -0.53
CA ALA A 177 21.70 16.37 -0.84
C ALA A 177 20.70 16.72 -1.96
N ILE A 178 20.12 17.93 -1.94
CA ILE A 178 19.21 18.42 -2.99
C ILE A 178 19.96 18.55 -4.33
N SER A 179 21.17 19.11 -4.31
CA SER A 179 22.01 19.26 -5.50
C SER A 179 22.47 17.91 -6.07
N ALA A 180 22.90 16.98 -5.22
CA ALA A 180 23.26 15.62 -5.64
C ALA A 180 22.06 14.87 -6.23
N GLY A 181 20.87 15.00 -5.62
CA GLY A 181 19.63 14.41 -6.13
C GLY A 181 19.19 14.98 -7.47
N GLY A 182 19.27 16.31 -7.65
CA GLY A 182 18.96 16.98 -8.90
C GLY A 182 19.90 16.59 -10.05
N LEU A 183 21.21 16.54 -9.77
CA LEU A 183 22.23 16.11 -10.74
C LEU A 183 22.05 14.64 -11.14
N LEU A 184 21.76 13.76 -10.17
CA LEU A 184 21.49 12.35 -10.43
C LEU A 184 20.23 12.17 -11.29
N GLY A 185 19.16 12.92 -10.99
CA GLY A 185 17.92 12.91 -11.78
C GLY A 185 18.14 13.35 -13.23
N LEU A 186 18.94 14.40 -13.44
CA LEU A 186 19.31 14.88 -14.77
C LEU A 186 20.19 13.86 -15.53
N TYR A 187 21.18 13.28 -14.86
CA TYR A 187 22.07 12.27 -15.44
C TYR A 187 21.29 11.04 -15.93
N VAL A 188 20.39 10.52 -15.09
CA VAL A 188 19.52 9.38 -15.42
C VAL A 188 18.59 9.71 -16.59
N ALA A 189 18.00 10.92 -16.61
CA ALA A 189 17.14 11.36 -17.70
C ALA A 189 17.87 11.46 -19.06
N LEU A 190 19.18 11.74 -19.04
CA LEU A 190 20.00 11.87 -20.25
C LEU A 190 20.59 10.52 -20.73
N HIS A 191 20.77 9.53 -19.85
CA HIS A 191 21.48 8.28 -20.15
C HIS A 191 20.62 7.00 -20.11
N ALA A 192 19.33 7.07 -19.75
CA ALA A 192 18.48 5.89 -19.70
C ALA A 192 18.15 5.34 -21.11
N PRO A 193 18.44 4.05 -21.41
CA PRO A 193 18.13 3.44 -22.70
C PRO A 193 16.62 3.25 -22.89
N GLU A 194 16.13 3.45 -24.12
CA GLU A 194 14.71 3.32 -24.46
C GLU A 194 14.16 1.91 -24.19
N GLY A 195 13.03 1.81 -23.46
CA GLY A 195 12.29 0.57 -23.25
C GLY A 195 12.70 -0.34 -22.08
N TYR A 196 13.71 0.02 -21.26
CA TYR A 196 14.15 -0.81 -20.13
C TYR A 196 13.21 -0.72 -18.90
N SER A 197 12.30 -1.69 -18.73
CA SER A 197 11.31 -1.70 -17.62
C SER A 197 11.64 -2.67 -16.48
N TRP A 198 12.82 -2.51 -15.87
CA TRP A 198 13.13 -3.15 -14.57
C TRP A 198 12.07 -2.85 -13.50
N ALA A 199 11.49 -1.65 -13.59
CA ALA A 199 10.45 -1.13 -12.71
C ALA A 199 9.21 -2.03 -12.66
N LEU A 200 8.69 -2.47 -13.82
CA LEU A 200 7.52 -3.36 -13.87
C LEU A 200 7.80 -4.71 -13.17
N ARG A 201 8.95 -5.32 -13.45
CA ARG A 201 9.33 -6.61 -12.85
C ARG A 201 9.49 -6.50 -11.34
N PHE A 202 10.08 -5.40 -10.87
CA PHE A 202 10.22 -5.10 -9.45
C PHE A 202 8.87 -4.81 -8.78
N ALA A 203 7.97 -4.09 -9.43
CA ALA A 203 6.62 -3.84 -8.93
C ALA A 203 5.82 -5.14 -8.76
N LEU A 204 5.89 -6.07 -9.73
CA LEU A 204 5.26 -7.39 -9.63
C LEU A 204 5.83 -8.21 -8.46
N PHE A 205 7.14 -8.14 -8.26
CA PHE A 205 7.78 -8.77 -7.11
C PHE A 205 7.26 -8.24 -5.77
N LEU A 206 7.19 -6.91 -5.61
CA LEU A 206 6.64 -6.29 -4.39
C LEU A 206 5.15 -6.63 -4.22
N MET A 207 4.38 -6.60 -5.30
CA MET A 207 2.96 -6.94 -5.30
C MET A 207 2.72 -8.37 -4.80
N LEU A 208 3.54 -9.33 -5.21
CA LEU A 208 3.48 -10.72 -4.74
C LEU A 208 3.65 -10.79 -3.21
N TRP A 209 4.70 -10.17 -2.68
CA TRP A 209 4.95 -10.14 -1.24
C TRP A 209 3.83 -9.43 -0.47
N MET A 210 3.34 -8.30 -0.98
CA MET A 210 2.28 -7.53 -0.35
C MET A 210 0.93 -8.26 -0.36
N ALA A 211 0.61 -9.01 -1.42
CA ALA A 211 -0.63 -9.78 -1.48
C ALA A 211 -0.67 -10.85 -0.37
N PHE A 212 0.42 -11.59 -0.22
CA PHE A 212 0.53 -12.66 0.77
C PHE A 212 0.64 -12.14 2.21
N LEU A 213 1.45 -11.11 2.47
CA LEU A 213 1.52 -10.47 3.78
C LEU A 213 0.22 -9.70 4.12
N GLY A 214 -0.46 -9.15 3.12
CA GLY A 214 -1.78 -8.54 3.27
C GLY A 214 -2.84 -9.53 3.76
N ALA A 215 -2.85 -10.75 3.22
CA ALA A 215 -3.72 -11.83 3.70
C ALA A 215 -3.41 -12.23 5.16
N SER A 216 -2.12 -12.23 5.52
CA SER A 216 -1.67 -12.45 6.90
C SER A 216 -2.14 -11.36 7.87
N MET A 217 -2.05 -10.09 7.47
CA MET A 217 -2.57 -8.97 8.25
C MET A 217 -4.10 -8.99 8.39
N ALA A 218 -4.84 -9.41 7.35
CA ALA A 218 -6.28 -9.57 7.42
C ALA A 218 -6.68 -10.64 8.45
N THR A 219 -5.87 -11.71 8.55
CA THR A 219 -6.01 -12.78 9.56
C THR A 219 -5.76 -12.25 10.97
N PHE A 220 -4.72 -11.43 11.16
CA PHE A 220 -4.47 -10.78 12.45
C PHE A 220 -5.63 -9.90 12.90
N ALA A 221 -6.21 -9.11 11.99
CA ALA A 221 -7.34 -8.24 12.29
C ALA A 221 -8.65 -9.01 12.56
N ASN A 222 -8.62 -10.36 12.52
CA ASN A 222 -9.81 -11.20 12.62
C ASN A 222 -10.90 -10.83 11.59
N ARG A 223 -10.49 -10.20 10.49
CA ARG A 223 -11.32 -9.80 9.35
C ARG A 223 -11.45 -10.92 8.33
N HIS A 224 -11.50 -12.16 8.82
CA HIS A 224 -12.08 -13.24 8.04
C HIS A 224 -13.49 -12.79 7.67
N LEU A 225 -13.94 -13.14 6.47
CA LEU A 225 -15.35 -13.06 6.09
C LEU A 225 -16.11 -13.98 7.06
N ARG A 226 -16.36 -13.48 8.28
CA ARG A 226 -17.27 -14.08 9.23
C ARG A 226 -18.58 -14.08 8.48
N VAL A 227 -19.11 -15.26 8.23
CA VAL A 227 -20.43 -15.38 7.64
C VAL A 227 -21.41 -14.94 8.73
N ASP A 228 -21.54 -13.62 8.90
CA ASP A 228 -22.33 -12.99 9.95
C ASP A 228 -23.80 -13.41 9.85
N ALA A 229 -24.24 -13.83 8.65
CA ALA A 229 -25.55 -14.45 8.42
C ALA A 229 -25.74 -15.76 9.22
N ILE A 230 -24.74 -16.65 9.27
CA ILE A 230 -24.80 -17.89 10.05
C ILE A 230 -24.70 -17.58 11.54
N ARG A 231 -23.89 -16.56 11.90
CA ARG A 231 -23.68 -16.16 13.29
C ARG A 231 -24.96 -15.65 13.96
N LYS A 232 -25.81 -14.94 13.21
CA LYS A 232 -27.14 -14.48 13.67
C LYS A 232 -28.16 -15.60 13.86
N ALA A 233 -27.97 -16.74 13.19
CA ALA A 233 -28.85 -17.89 13.30
C ALA A 233 -28.50 -18.83 14.48
N ILE A 234 -27.34 -18.62 15.15
CA ILE A 234 -26.84 -19.50 16.20
C ILE A 234 -27.11 -18.88 17.59
N PRO A 235 -27.68 -19.62 18.55
CA PRO A 235 -27.87 -19.15 19.92
C PRO A 235 -26.54 -18.78 20.59
N GLU A 236 -26.53 -17.72 21.41
CA GLU A 236 -25.32 -17.20 22.08
C GLU A 236 -24.53 -18.28 22.86
N LYS A 237 -25.24 -19.29 23.39
CA LYS A 237 -24.64 -20.43 24.11
C LYS A 237 -23.65 -21.25 23.27
N HIS A 238 -23.85 -21.34 21.95
CA HIS A 238 -23.01 -22.14 21.05
C HIS A 238 -22.02 -21.29 20.24
N LEU A 239 -22.08 -19.96 20.37
CA LEU A 239 -21.30 -19.04 19.57
C LEU A 239 -19.78 -19.23 19.74
N HIS A 240 -19.32 -19.48 20.96
CA HIS A 240 -17.90 -19.72 21.25
C HIS A 240 -17.40 -21.04 20.62
N ALA A 241 -18.20 -22.10 20.68
CA ALA A 241 -17.85 -23.39 20.07
C ALA A 241 -17.84 -23.31 18.54
N PHE A 242 -18.79 -22.57 17.94
CA PHE A 242 -18.82 -22.32 16.50
C PHE A 242 -17.60 -21.51 16.03
N ASN A 243 -17.22 -20.45 16.76
CA ASN A 243 -16.02 -19.67 16.43
C ASN A 243 -14.74 -20.52 16.55
N ALA A 244 -14.65 -21.40 17.56
CA ALA A 244 -13.53 -22.33 17.71
C ALA A 244 -13.47 -23.34 16.55
N LEU A 245 -14.61 -23.91 16.14
CA LEU A 245 -14.67 -24.85 15.02
C LEU A 245 -14.32 -24.16 13.69
N SER A 246 -14.86 -22.98 13.44
CA SER A 246 -14.60 -22.21 12.21
C SER A 246 -13.12 -21.84 12.08
N THR A 247 -12.50 -21.37 13.18
CA THR A 247 -11.07 -21.03 13.20
C THR A 247 -10.19 -22.27 13.06
N LEU A 248 -10.59 -23.42 13.62
CA LEU A 248 -9.89 -24.69 13.45
C LEU A 248 -9.94 -25.17 11.99
N VAL A 249 -11.11 -25.15 11.35
CA VAL A 249 -11.26 -25.54 9.94
C VAL A 249 -10.43 -24.64 9.04
N ALA A 250 -10.48 -23.32 9.25
CA ALA A 250 -9.62 -22.37 8.52
C ALA A 250 -8.12 -22.65 8.76
N GLY A 251 -7.74 -23.00 10.00
CA GLY A 251 -6.40 -23.43 10.35
C GLY A 251 -5.95 -24.68 9.59
N LEU A 252 -6.79 -25.70 9.50
CA LEU A 252 -6.48 -26.94 8.77
C LEU A 252 -6.33 -26.70 7.26
N VAL A 253 -7.23 -25.93 6.67
CA VAL A 253 -7.17 -25.58 5.24
C VAL A 253 -5.90 -24.79 4.94
N THR A 254 -5.56 -23.80 5.77
CA THR A 254 -4.34 -23.02 5.58
C THR A 254 -3.08 -23.84 5.85
N ALA A 255 -3.10 -24.81 6.77
CA ALA A 255 -1.99 -25.74 6.98
C ALA A 255 -1.76 -26.62 5.75
N ALA A 256 -2.83 -27.13 5.12
CA ALA A 256 -2.73 -27.86 3.87
C ALA A 256 -2.11 -26.98 2.77
N PHE A 257 -2.56 -25.73 2.61
CA PHE A 257 -1.94 -24.81 1.66
C PHE A 257 -0.49 -24.50 1.97
N THR A 258 -0.12 -24.34 3.24
CA THR A 258 1.28 -24.16 3.67
C THR A 258 2.13 -25.36 3.26
N TRP A 259 1.62 -26.58 3.46
CA TRP A 259 2.30 -27.80 3.03
C TRP A 259 2.53 -27.82 1.50
N LEU A 260 1.48 -27.52 0.72
CA LEU A 260 1.60 -27.43 -0.74
C LEU A 260 2.59 -26.32 -1.15
N ALA A 261 2.60 -25.19 -0.44
CA ALA A 261 3.51 -24.08 -0.72
C ALA A 261 4.98 -24.43 -0.44
N ILE A 262 5.25 -25.20 0.62
CA ILE A 262 6.61 -25.70 0.91
C ILE A 262 7.07 -26.66 -0.19
N LEU A 263 6.22 -27.59 -0.62
CA LEU A 263 6.54 -28.50 -1.73
C LEU A 263 6.80 -27.74 -3.03
N TYR A 264 5.98 -26.72 -3.31
CA TYR A 264 6.17 -25.84 -4.47
C TYR A 264 7.51 -25.09 -4.41
N PHE A 265 7.85 -24.51 -3.26
CA PHE A 265 9.10 -23.80 -3.04
C PHE A 265 10.31 -24.72 -3.23
N GLN A 266 10.29 -25.92 -2.65
CA GLN A 266 11.36 -26.90 -2.78
C GLN A 266 11.64 -27.28 -4.24
N ARG A 267 10.59 -27.43 -5.06
CA ARG A 267 10.73 -27.71 -6.50
C ARG A 267 11.37 -26.56 -7.28
N ARG A 268 11.31 -25.32 -6.77
CA ARG A 268 11.82 -24.11 -7.42
C ARG A 268 13.23 -23.73 -6.98
N LEU A 269 13.74 -24.27 -5.87
CA LEU A 269 15.07 -23.95 -5.32
C LEU A 269 16.25 -24.25 -6.27
N GLY A 270 16.08 -25.18 -7.22
CA GLY A 270 17.13 -25.59 -8.15
C GLY A 270 17.07 -24.95 -9.55
N GLN A 271 16.15 -24.02 -9.79
CA GLN A 271 16.00 -23.42 -11.12
C GLN A 271 17.00 -22.28 -11.35
N ALA A 272 17.77 -22.38 -12.43
CA ALA A 272 18.69 -21.33 -12.84
C ALA A 272 17.92 -20.04 -13.14
N THR A 273 18.40 -18.91 -12.61
CA THR A 273 17.82 -17.59 -12.85
C THR A 273 18.65 -16.84 -13.88
N THR A 274 17.98 -16.07 -14.75
CA THR A 274 18.66 -15.23 -15.74
C THR A 274 19.55 -14.20 -15.03
N PRO A 275 20.81 -14.01 -15.46
CA PRO A 275 21.68 -12.97 -14.92
C PRO A 275 21.00 -11.58 -15.00
N GLY A 276 20.92 -10.89 -13.86
CA GLY A 276 20.26 -9.58 -13.75
C GLY A 276 18.79 -9.60 -13.32
N GLU A 277 18.20 -10.78 -13.07
CA GLU A 277 16.85 -10.91 -12.51
C GLU A 277 16.87 -11.26 -11.01
N ILE A 278 15.78 -10.94 -10.32
CA ILE A 278 15.59 -11.33 -8.92
C ILE A 278 15.54 -12.87 -8.84
N PRO A 279 16.35 -13.50 -7.97
CA PRO A 279 16.40 -14.95 -7.84
C PRO A 279 15.01 -15.57 -7.62
N GLU A 280 14.72 -16.68 -8.29
CA GLU A 280 13.39 -17.33 -8.24
C GLU A 280 12.99 -17.75 -6.83
N TRP A 281 13.96 -18.19 -6.02
CA TRP A 281 13.72 -18.56 -4.63
C TRP A 281 13.23 -17.37 -3.79
N VAL A 282 13.71 -16.15 -4.04
CA VAL A 282 13.27 -14.95 -3.29
C VAL A 282 11.82 -14.61 -3.61
N LYS A 283 11.43 -14.76 -4.88
CA LYS A 283 10.04 -14.53 -5.33
C LYS A 283 9.11 -15.58 -4.72
N THR A 284 9.48 -16.85 -4.83
CA THR A 284 8.65 -17.96 -4.39
C THR A 284 8.59 -18.13 -2.87
N LEU A 285 9.57 -17.62 -2.11
CA LEU A 285 9.59 -17.65 -0.65
C LEU A 285 8.43 -16.87 0.00
N ALA A 286 7.90 -15.84 -0.67
CA ALA A 286 6.78 -15.05 -0.17
C ALA A 286 5.56 -15.92 0.19
N ILE A 287 5.35 -16.99 -0.59
CA ILE A 287 4.20 -17.90 -0.51
C ILE A 287 4.25 -18.75 0.78
N PRO A 288 5.24 -19.65 0.99
CA PRO A 288 5.30 -20.49 2.19
C PRO A 288 5.49 -19.64 3.44
N PHE A 289 6.26 -18.54 3.37
CA PHE A 289 6.49 -17.67 4.52
C PHE A 289 5.18 -17.09 5.06
N SER A 290 4.37 -16.49 4.19
CA SER A 290 3.13 -15.84 4.64
C SER A 290 2.05 -16.84 5.01
N LEU A 291 1.94 -17.96 4.28
CA LEU A 291 0.99 -19.03 4.63
C LEU A 291 1.33 -19.66 5.98
N MET A 292 2.60 -19.86 6.29
CA MET A 292 3.04 -20.36 7.60
C MET A 292 2.64 -19.40 8.73
N LEU A 293 2.78 -18.09 8.52
CA LEU A 293 2.32 -17.07 9.47
C LEU A 293 0.79 -17.10 9.66
N ILE A 294 0.03 -17.23 8.57
CA ILE A 294 -1.44 -17.36 8.61
C ILE A 294 -1.84 -18.62 9.39
N THR A 295 -1.24 -19.76 9.07
CA THR A 295 -1.49 -21.04 9.75
C THR A 295 -1.18 -20.94 11.24
N ALA A 296 -0.03 -20.39 11.62
CA ALA A 296 0.34 -20.20 13.02
C ALA A 296 -0.68 -19.32 13.78
N ARG A 297 -1.18 -18.26 13.14
CA ARG A 297 -2.21 -17.37 13.71
C ARG A 297 -3.53 -18.08 13.93
N PHE A 298 -4.02 -18.83 12.94
CA PHE A 298 -5.26 -19.58 13.09
C PHE A 298 -5.18 -20.66 14.17
N HIS A 299 -4.07 -21.39 14.25
CA HIS A 299 -3.89 -22.40 15.30
C HIS A 299 -3.82 -21.74 16.68
N GLY A 300 -3.10 -20.62 16.81
CA GLY A 300 -3.07 -19.84 18.05
C GLY A 300 -4.45 -19.36 18.49
N GLN A 301 -5.25 -18.84 17.56
CA GLN A 301 -6.64 -18.41 17.82
C GLN A 301 -7.55 -19.59 18.18
N ALA A 302 -7.45 -20.72 17.47
CA ALA A 302 -8.25 -21.91 17.72
C ALA A 302 -7.98 -22.48 19.13
N ILE A 303 -6.71 -22.55 19.56
CA ILE A 303 -6.34 -23.01 20.90
C ILE A 303 -6.94 -22.09 21.97
N VAL A 304 -6.82 -20.77 21.79
CA VAL A 304 -7.35 -19.80 22.75
C VAL A 304 -8.88 -19.89 22.87
N HIS A 305 -9.59 -20.00 21.75
CA HIS A 305 -11.05 -20.16 21.75
C HIS A 305 -11.50 -21.51 22.34
N ALA A 306 -10.76 -22.58 22.09
CA ALA A 306 -11.05 -23.89 22.67
C ALA A 306 -10.88 -23.89 24.21
N LEU A 307 -9.79 -23.29 24.71
CA LEU A 307 -9.56 -23.17 26.14
C LEU A 307 -10.63 -22.32 26.83
N GLU A 308 -11.02 -21.21 26.22
CA GLU A 308 -12.09 -20.36 26.74
C GLU A 308 -13.43 -21.10 26.82
N ALA A 309 -13.80 -21.84 25.76
CA ALA A 309 -15.01 -22.65 25.77
C ALA A 309 -15.00 -23.70 26.89
N LEU A 310 -13.86 -24.33 27.15
CA LEU A 310 -13.69 -25.29 28.25
C LEU A 310 -13.80 -24.61 29.63
N LEU A 311 -13.18 -23.45 29.82
CA LEU A 311 -13.26 -22.70 31.08
C LEU A 311 -14.70 -22.27 31.40
N LEU A 312 -15.40 -21.72 30.41
CA LEU A 312 -16.82 -21.32 30.56
C LEU A 312 -17.75 -22.51 30.80
N SER A 313 -17.41 -23.68 30.24
CA SER A 313 -18.15 -24.92 30.54
C SER A 313 -17.91 -25.42 31.96
N ARG A 314 -16.73 -25.17 32.51
CA ARG A 314 -16.34 -25.56 33.87
C ARG A 314 -16.99 -24.63 34.91
N GLU A 315 -16.97 -23.33 34.70
CA GLU A 315 -17.62 -22.35 35.58
C GLU A 315 -19.13 -22.59 35.69
N ARG A 316 -19.80 -22.90 34.56
CA ARG A 316 -21.22 -23.28 34.55
C ARG A 316 -21.55 -24.56 35.31
N ARG A 317 -20.57 -25.45 35.53
CA ARG A 317 -20.76 -26.66 36.35
C ARG A 317 -20.56 -26.38 37.84
N THR A 318 -19.87 -25.30 38.21
CA THR A 318 -19.55 -24.96 39.60
C THR A 318 -20.55 -24.00 40.25
N THR A 319 -21.34 -23.26 39.48
CA THR A 319 -22.48 -22.48 40.02
C THR A 319 -23.64 -23.42 40.38
N PRO A 320 -24.04 -23.53 41.66
CA PRO A 320 -25.17 -24.36 42.06
C PRO A 320 -26.47 -23.87 41.40
N ARG A 321 -27.35 -24.81 41.03
CA ARG A 321 -28.65 -24.54 40.38
C ARG A 321 -29.66 -23.78 41.26
N GLU A 322 -29.32 -23.46 42.51
CA GLU A 322 -30.28 -22.94 43.50
C GLU A 322 -30.60 -21.44 43.33
N GLU A 323 -29.73 -20.64 42.71
CA GLU A 323 -29.95 -19.18 42.56
C GLU A 323 -30.90 -18.77 41.42
N VAL A 324 -31.37 -19.70 40.60
CA VAL A 324 -32.28 -19.40 39.45
C VAL A 324 -33.75 -19.68 39.80
N ALA A 325 -34.04 -20.14 41.02
CA ALA A 325 -35.38 -20.45 41.49
C ALA A 325 -35.93 -19.46 42.54
N SER A 326 -35.22 -18.36 42.83
CA SER A 326 -35.66 -17.29 43.75
C SER A 326 -35.97 -16.00 43.01
#